data_AF-A0A6P8IQV8-F1
#
_entry.id   AF-A0A6P8IQV8-F1
#
_cell.length_a   1.000
_cell.length_b   1.000
_cell.length_c   1.000
_cell.angle_alpha   90.00
_cell.angle_beta   90.00
_cell.angle_gamma   90.00
#
_symmetry.space_group_name_H-M   'P 1'
#
loop_
_entity.id
_entity.type
_entity.pdbx_description
1 polymer ?
#
loop_
_entity_poly.entity_id
_entity_poly.type
_entity_poly.pdbx_seq_one_letter_code
_entity_poly.pdbx_strand_id
1 'polypeptide(L)'
;MGKRNAHNPDSARSHDDRIVYLNMDYLLSCPAVFKILECIFLIAAMACMVQYEAHWVGYPAKVIFFYIVVCVSWILCLSFFIMLLCTCDKRMPDYDWSLCIVFTSTLIAIFVFASAGLMADEARRHQNLGWKDVLSTKINFHLDHLVAAVVLAFIAALIFIIDAIVHLIRFFQERKRRRQYKARTGQY
;
A
#
# COMPACT_ATOMS: atom_id res chain seq x y z
N MET A 1 9.92 53.43 43.29
CA MET A 1 9.32 53.43 41.94
C MET A 1 9.91 52.28 41.13
N GLY A 2 9.25 51.12 41.10
CA GLY A 2 9.71 49.94 40.36
C GLY A 2 8.93 49.77 39.06
N LYS A 3 9.58 49.95 37.91
CA LYS A 3 9.07 49.55 36.60
C LYS A 3 9.00 48.02 36.55
N ARG A 4 7.79 47.44 36.61
CA ARG A 4 7.56 46.04 36.25
C ARG A 4 7.45 45.95 34.74
N ASN A 5 8.47 45.36 34.10
CA ASN A 5 8.40 44.97 32.71
C ASN A 5 7.37 43.84 32.59
N ALA A 6 6.34 44.05 31.77
CA ALA A 6 5.41 43.01 31.37
C ALA A 6 6.16 42.03 30.47
N HIS A 7 6.49 40.85 31.02
CA HIS A 7 6.99 39.73 30.26
C HIS A 7 5.81 39.15 29.47
N ASN A 8 5.78 39.40 28.16
CA ASN A 8 4.79 38.87 27.25
C ASN A 8 5.14 37.39 26.95
N PRO A 9 4.32 36.39 27.34
CA PRO A 9 4.63 34.97 27.13
C PRO A 9 4.40 34.49 25.68
N ASP A 10 4.00 35.38 24.76
CA ASP A 10 3.60 34.99 23.41
C ASP A 10 4.75 34.70 22.43
N SER A 11 6.01 34.86 22.83
CA SER A 11 7.16 34.62 21.94
C SER A 11 7.67 33.18 21.92
N ALA A 12 7.09 32.26 22.70
CA ALA A 12 7.58 30.88 22.82
C ALA A 12 6.80 29.84 21.98
N ARG A 13 5.87 30.27 21.12
CA ARG A 13 4.94 29.36 20.42
C ARG A 13 5.19 29.12 18.93
N SER A 14 6.27 29.64 18.34
CA SER A 14 6.43 29.63 16.86
C SER A 14 7.60 28.81 16.31
N HIS A 15 8.30 28.00 17.12
CA HIS A 15 9.50 27.28 16.64
C HIS A 15 9.50 25.75 16.75
N ASP A 16 8.46 25.13 17.31
CA ASP A 16 8.42 23.66 17.52
C ASP A 16 7.66 22.88 16.41
N ASP A 17 7.11 23.57 15.41
CA ASP A 17 6.33 22.97 14.30
C ASP A 17 7.19 22.23 13.23
N ARG A 18 8.49 22.07 13.47
CA ARG A 18 9.43 21.41 12.53
C ARG A 18 9.94 20.07 13.01
N ILE A 19 9.61 19.63 14.23
CA ILE A 19 10.05 18.33 14.71
C ILE A 19 9.06 17.28 14.18
N VAL A 20 9.52 16.47 13.25
CA VAL A 20 8.77 15.29 12.77
C VAL A 20 8.76 14.28 13.91
N TYR A 21 7.64 14.16 14.61
CA TYR A 21 7.44 13.12 15.61
C TYR A 21 7.12 11.81 14.90
N LEU A 22 8.02 10.83 15.03
CA LEU A 22 7.77 9.46 14.60
C LEU A 22 6.72 8.85 15.53
N ASN A 23 5.56 8.52 14.99
CA ASN A 23 4.50 7.88 15.74
C ASN A 23 4.80 6.39 15.92
N MET A 24 5.54 6.03 16.96
CA MET A 24 5.86 4.62 17.26
C MET A 24 4.60 3.79 17.53
N ASP A 25 3.52 4.41 18.04
CA ASP A 25 2.23 3.74 18.24
C ASP A 25 1.57 3.34 16.91
N TYR A 26 1.89 4.06 15.82
CA TYR A 26 1.43 3.69 14.49
C TYR A 26 2.08 2.38 14.01
N LEU A 27 3.34 2.10 14.34
CA LEU A 27 4.03 0.88 13.87
C LEU A 27 3.36 -0.41 14.37
N LEU A 28 2.80 -0.41 15.58
CA LEU A 28 2.04 -1.55 16.12
C LEU A 28 0.55 -1.50 15.76
N SER A 29 0.11 -0.49 15.01
CA SER A 29 -1.28 -0.36 14.62
C SER A 29 -1.64 -1.33 13.48
N CYS A 30 -2.88 -1.80 13.49
CA CYS A 30 -3.41 -2.70 12.46
C CYS A 30 -3.21 -2.17 11.01
N PRO A 31 -3.39 -0.86 10.69
CA PRO A 31 -3.08 -0.31 9.37
C PRO A 31 -1.60 -0.42 8.98
N ALA A 32 -0.69 -0.21 9.92
CA ALA A 32 0.74 -0.34 9.64
C ALA A 32 1.12 -1.79 9.30
N VAL A 33 0.54 -2.77 10.00
CA VAL A 33 0.74 -4.19 9.71
C VAL A 33 0.27 -4.53 8.29
N PHE A 34 -0.90 -4.04 7.86
CA PHE A 34 -1.37 -4.26 6.49
C PHE A 34 -0.43 -3.65 5.45
N LYS A 35 0.03 -2.41 5.64
CA LYS A 35 1.00 -1.76 4.73
C LYS A 35 2.33 -2.51 4.65
N ILE A 36 2.83 -3.01 5.79
CA ILE A 36 4.05 -3.82 5.83
C ILE A 36 3.85 -5.12 5.05
N LEU A 37 2.74 -5.82 5.25
CA LEU A 37 2.41 -7.04 4.52
C LEU A 37 2.28 -6.78 3.01
N GLU A 38 1.55 -5.73 2.60
CA GLU A 38 1.43 -5.30 1.20
C GLU A 38 2.81 -5.10 0.56
N CYS A 39 3.71 -4.39 1.24
CA CYS A 39 5.09 -4.19 0.77
C CYS A 39 5.86 -5.50 0.63
N ILE A 40 5.79 -6.39 1.63
CA ILE A 40 6.50 -7.68 1.61
C ILE A 40 6.02 -8.54 0.46
N PHE A 41 4.70 -8.68 0.27
CA PHE A 41 4.16 -9.50 -0.82
C PHE A 41 4.45 -8.92 -2.19
N LEU A 42 4.42 -7.59 -2.36
CA LEU A 42 4.81 -6.95 -3.62
C LEU A 42 6.30 -7.15 -3.94
N ILE A 43 7.20 -7.01 -2.96
CA ILE A 43 8.64 -7.26 -3.15
C ILE A 43 8.88 -8.74 -3.45
N ALA A 44 8.22 -9.66 -2.74
CA ALA A 44 8.36 -11.09 -2.98
C ALA A 44 7.87 -11.47 -4.39
N ALA A 45 6.73 -10.93 -4.83
CA ALA A 45 6.22 -11.12 -6.19
C ALA A 45 7.20 -10.59 -7.24
N MET A 46 7.78 -9.42 -7.01
CA MET A 46 8.81 -8.83 -7.88
C MET A 46 10.07 -9.70 -7.94
N ALA A 47 10.57 -10.17 -6.79
CA ALA A 47 11.77 -11.01 -6.71
C ALA A 47 11.57 -12.35 -7.46
N CYS A 48 10.39 -12.96 -7.34
CA CYS A 48 10.04 -14.14 -8.12
C CYS A 48 9.99 -13.83 -9.63
N MET A 49 9.41 -12.69 -10.02
CA MET A 49 9.36 -12.30 -11.44
C MET A 49 10.75 -12.05 -12.03
N VAL A 50 11.69 -11.49 -11.26
CA VAL A 50 13.09 -11.26 -11.71
C VAL A 50 13.78 -12.59 -12.03
N GLN A 51 13.53 -13.62 -11.22
CA GLN A 51 14.07 -14.95 -11.52
C GLN A 51 13.47 -15.56 -12.79
N TYR A 52 12.20 -15.31 -13.08
CA TYR A 52 11.60 -15.73 -14.35
C TYR A 52 12.21 -14.97 -15.54
N GLU A 53 12.38 -13.65 -15.42
CA GLU A 53 12.91 -12.79 -16.48
C GLU A 53 14.33 -13.16 -16.92
N ALA A 54 15.21 -13.52 -15.97
CA ALA A 54 16.62 -13.83 -16.23
C ALA A 54 16.84 -14.96 -17.27
N HIS A 55 15.79 -15.71 -17.62
CA HIS A 55 15.83 -16.77 -18.62
C HIS A 55 15.53 -16.31 -20.05
N TRP A 56 14.79 -15.21 -20.25
CA TRP A 56 14.21 -14.85 -21.55
C TRP A 56 14.94 -13.66 -22.20
N VAL A 57 15.35 -13.82 -23.46
CA VAL A 57 16.14 -12.82 -24.21
C VAL A 57 15.28 -11.65 -24.74
N GLY A 58 13.99 -11.63 -24.45
CA GLY A 58 13.08 -10.55 -24.85
C GLY A 58 12.01 -10.31 -23.80
N TYR A 59 11.73 -9.03 -23.53
CA TYR A 59 10.74 -8.61 -22.55
C TYR A 59 9.33 -8.66 -23.15
N PRO A 60 8.48 -9.64 -22.77
CA PRO A 60 7.10 -9.60 -23.19
C PRO A 60 6.47 -8.33 -22.64
N ALA A 61 5.67 -7.62 -23.44
CA ALA A 61 4.99 -6.40 -22.99
C ALA A 61 4.16 -6.62 -21.71
N LYS A 62 3.65 -7.84 -21.51
CA LYS A 62 2.95 -8.26 -20.30
C LYS A 62 3.85 -8.16 -19.05
N VAL A 63 5.10 -8.60 -19.14
CA VAL A 63 6.06 -8.63 -18.01
C VAL A 63 6.42 -7.20 -17.63
N ILE A 64 6.67 -6.35 -18.62
CA ILE A 64 6.89 -4.91 -18.41
C ILE A 64 5.69 -4.29 -17.69
N PHE A 65 4.46 -4.58 -18.15
CA PHE A 65 3.25 -4.07 -17.51
C PHE A 65 3.13 -4.53 -16.05
N PHE A 66 3.40 -5.80 -15.76
CA PHE A 66 3.43 -6.32 -14.38
C PHE A 66 4.45 -5.58 -13.51
N TYR A 67 5.68 -5.37 -13.99
CA TYR A 67 6.69 -4.63 -13.25
C TYR A 67 6.27 -3.19 -12.97
N ILE A 68 5.74 -2.48 -13.97
CA ILE A 68 5.27 -1.10 -13.78
C ILE A 68 4.19 -1.07 -12.70
N VAL A 69 3.20 -1.95 -12.79
CA VAL A 69 2.10 -2.03 -11.81
C VAL A 69 2.63 -2.32 -10.41
N VAL A 70 3.48 -3.35 -10.24
CA VAL A 70 4.02 -3.73 -8.93
C VAL A 70 4.94 -2.65 -8.36
N CYS A 71 5.83 -2.05 -9.16
CA CYS A 71 6.72 -0.98 -8.73
C CYS A 71 5.94 0.27 -8.31
N VAL A 72 4.99 0.73 -9.12
CA VAL A 72 4.16 1.90 -8.79
C VAL A 72 3.33 1.63 -7.54
N SER A 73 2.74 0.44 -7.43
CA SER A 73 1.97 0.03 -6.23
C SER A 73 2.85 0.02 -4.99
N TRP A 74 4.09 -0.47 -5.10
CA TRP A 74 5.05 -0.50 -4.00
C TRP A 74 5.48 0.90 -3.57
N ILE A 75 5.83 1.78 -4.52
CA ILE A 75 6.17 3.18 -4.23
C ILE A 75 5.01 3.90 -3.54
N LEU A 76 3.78 3.73 -4.06
CA LEU A 76 2.58 4.32 -3.46
C LEU A 76 2.35 3.78 -2.05
N CYS A 77 2.40 2.46 -1.85
CA CYS A 77 2.25 1.84 -0.53
C CYS A 77 3.28 2.39 0.48
N LEU A 78 4.55 2.45 0.08
CA LEU A 78 5.63 3.00 0.90
C LEU A 78 5.40 4.49 1.22
N SER A 79 4.97 5.28 0.24
CA SER A 79 4.72 6.71 0.43
C SER A 79 3.61 6.97 1.44
N PHE A 80 2.49 6.23 1.34
CA PHE A 80 1.39 6.31 2.32
C PHE A 80 1.85 5.83 3.70
N PHE A 81 2.64 4.76 3.76
CA PHE A 81 3.18 4.27 5.03
C PHE A 81 4.03 5.33 5.73
N ILE A 82 4.95 5.98 5.00
CA ILE A 82 5.79 7.05 5.53
C ILE A 82 4.94 8.27 5.95
N MET A 83 3.96 8.66 5.15
CA MET A 83 3.07 9.78 5.50
C MET A 83 2.30 9.54 6.80
N LEU A 84 1.77 8.33 6.99
CA LEU A 84 1.07 7.96 8.21
C LEU A 84 2.02 7.83 9.41
N LEU A 85 3.24 7.34 9.18
CA LEU A 85 4.29 7.26 10.21
C LEU A 85 4.74 8.66 10.69
N CYS A 86 4.83 9.62 9.78
CA CYS A 86 5.14 11.02 10.06
C CYS A 86 3.94 11.83 10.59
N THR A 87 2.81 11.16 10.88
CA THR A 87 1.62 11.77 11.47
C THR A 87 1.03 12.91 10.61
N CYS A 88 1.12 12.79 9.27
CA CYS A 88 0.55 13.77 8.35
C CYS A 88 -0.96 13.92 8.51
N ASP A 89 -1.64 12.86 8.98
CA ASP A 89 -3.06 12.85 9.32
C ASP A 89 -3.43 13.90 10.37
N LYS A 90 -2.58 14.10 11.39
CA LYS A 90 -2.81 15.13 12.42
C LYS A 90 -2.49 16.54 11.94
N ARG A 91 -1.62 16.67 10.93
CA ARG A 91 -1.23 17.98 10.37
C ARG A 91 -2.27 18.56 9.42
N MET A 92 -3.08 17.71 8.79
CA MET A 92 -4.17 18.11 7.90
C MET A 92 -5.49 17.43 8.35
N PRO A 93 -6.10 17.90 9.45
CA PRO A 93 -7.30 17.27 10.02
C PRO A 93 -8.57 17.44 9.16
N ASP A 94 -8.58 18.41 8.25
CA ASP A 94 -9.71 18.68 7.35
C ASP A 94 -9.74 17.74 6.13
N TYR A 95 -8.68 16.97 5.89
CA TYR A 95 -8.61 16.03 4.78
C TYR A 95 -9.02 14.62 5.22
N ASP A 96 -9.92 13.98 4.47
CA ASP A 96 -10.39 12.63 4.74
C ASP A 96 -9.35 11.57 4.29
N TRP A 97 -8.26 11.43 5.05
CA TRP A 97 -7.18 10.46 4.79
C TRP A 97 -7.69 9.02 4.62
N SER A 98 -8.67 8.61 5.42
CA SER A 98 -9.28 7.29 5.33
C SER A 98 -9.90 7.03 3.96
N LEU A 99 -10.58 8.03 3.37
CA LEU A 99 -11.22 7.89 2.06
C LEU A 99 -10.19 7.88 0.93
N CYS A 100 -9.12 8.67 1.07
CA CYS A 100 -7.98 8.65 0.15
C CYS A 100 -7.31 7.27 0.11
N ILE A 101 -7.04 6.67 1.27
CA ILE A 101 -6.45 5.33 1.38
C ILE A 101 -7.36 4.26 0.77
N VAL A 102 -8.68 4.34 1.03
CA VAL A 102 -9.65 3.40 0.43
C VAL A 102 -9.60 3.48 -1.10
N PHE A 103 -9.62 4.69 -1.65
CA PHE A 103 -9.61 4.91 -3.09
C PHE A 103 -8.33 4.39 -3.73
N THR A 104 -7.17 4.76 -3.19
CA THR A 104 -5.87 4.34 -3.73
C THR A 104 -5.65 2.83 -3.59
N SER A 105 -6.00 2.26 -2.43
CA SER A 105 -5.89 0.81 -2.20
C SER A 105 -6.79 0.01 -3.15
N THR A 106 -8.02 0.50 -3.40
CA THR A 106 -8.94 -0.15 -4.37
C THR A 106 -8.39 -0.10 -5.78
N LEU A 107 -7.86 1.05 -6.23
CA LEU A 107 -7.26 1.17 -7.55
C LEU A 107 -6.04 0.24 -7.71
N ILE A 108 -5.14 0.24 -6.71
CA ILE A 108 -3.96 -0.64 -6.70
C ILE A 108 -4.40 -2.10 -6.78
N ALA A 109 -5.38 -2.52 -5.96
CA ALA A 109 -5.90 -3.89 -5.98
C ALA A 109 -6.37 -4.29 -7.38
N ILE A 110 -7.12 -3.44 -8.07
CA ILE A 110 -7.61 -3.69 -9.44
C ILE A 110 -6.44 -3.87 -10.40
N PHE A 111 -5.47 -2.96 -10.38
CA PHE A 111 -4.32 -3.04 -11.29
C PHE A 111 -3.46 -4.26 -11.02
N VAL A 112 -3.13 -4.56 -9.76
CA VAL A 112 -2.33 -5.74 -9.37
C VAL A 112 -3.08 -7.03 -9.73
N PHE A 113 -4.40 -7.09 -9.52
CA PHE A 113 -5.21 -8.24 -9.90
C PHE A 113 -5.24 -8.44 -11.42
N ALA A 114 -5.41 -7.37 -12.19
CA ALA A 114 -5.39 -7.42 -13.65
C ALA A 114 -4.02 -7.85 -14.19
N SER A 115 -2.92 -7.30 -13.66
CA SER A 115 -1.57 -7.68 -14.07
C SER A 115 -1.24 -9.13 -13.69
N ALA A 116 -1.67 -9.59 -12.50
CA ALA A 116 -1.53 -10.98 -12.09
C ALA A 116 -2.34 -11.91 -12.99
N GLY A 117 -3.56 -11.53 -13.39
CA GLY A 117 -4.38 -12.28 -14.33
C GLY A 117 -3.75 -12.42 -15.73
N LEU A 118 -3.13 -11.34 -16.23
CA LEU A 118 -2.39 -11.39 -17.50
C LEU A 118 -1.18 -12.33 -17.43
N MET A 119 -0.48 -12.35 -16.28
CA MET A 119 0.63 -13.28 -16.03
C MET A 119 0.15 -14.72 -15.82
N ALA A 120 -1.03 -14.93 -15.23
CA ALA A 120 -1.63 -16.25 -15.07
C ALA A 120 -1.98 -16.88 -16.43
N ASP A 121 -2.47 -16.08 -17.39
CA ASP A 121 -2.69 -16.56 -18.77
C ASP A 121 -1.36 -16.98 -19.43
N GLU A 122 -0.28 -16.21 -19.20
CA GLU A 122 1.05 -16.55 -19.70
C GLU A 122 1.58 -17.85 -19.09
N ALA A 123 1.45 -18.00 -17.76
CA ALA A 123 1.83 -19.23 -17.06
C ALA A 123 1.05 -20.45 -17.59
N ARG A 124 -0.26 -20.29 -17.84
CA ARG A 124 -1.10 -21.35 -18.41
C ARG A 124 -0.69 -21.73 -19.83
N ARG A 125 -0.35 -20.74 -20.67
CA ARG A 125 0.17 -21.00 -22.03
C ARG A 125 1.45 -21.82 -22.00
N HIS A 126 2.38 -21.48 -21.12
CA HIS A 126 3.62 -22.23 -20.95
C HIS A 126 3.41 -23.63 -20.37
N GLN A 127 2.48 -23.81 -19.43
CA GLN A 127 2.11 -25.13 -18.92
C GLN A 127 1.54 -26.05 -20.00
N ASN A 128 0.66 -25.53 -20.86
CA ASN A 128 0.06 -26.30 -21.96
C ASN A 128 1.11 -26.72 -23.00
N LEU A 129 2.19 -25.97 -23.14
CA LEU A 129 3.34 -26.35 -23.97
C LEU A 129 4.22 -27.39 -23.26
N GLY A 130 4.39 -27.30 -21.94
CA GLY A 130 5.17 -28.25 -21.14
C GLY A 130 4.60 -29.66 -21.03
N TRP A 131 3.30 -29.83 -21.27
CA TRP A 131 2.67 -31.16 -21.40
C TRP A 131 3.00 -31.86 -22.72
N LYS A 132 3.57 -31.13 -23.69
CA LYS A 132 4.16 -31.70 -24.90
C LYS A 132 5.67 -31.71 -24.66
N ASP A 133 6.15 -32.82 -24.12
CA ASP A 133 7.54 -33.25 -23.93
C ASP A 133 8.62 -32.33 -24.53
N VAL A 134 9.65 -32.01 -23.72
CA VAL A 134 10.94 -31.30 -24.02
C VAL A 134 11.11 -29.94 -23.31
N LEU A 135 10.98 -29.89 -21.98
CA LEU A 135 11.46 -28.75 -21.19
C LEU A 135 12.50 -29.21 -20.15
N SER A 136 13.71 -28.65 -20.26
CA SER A 136 14.82 -28.91 -19.33
C SER A 136 14.47 -28.46 -17.90
N THR A 137 15.00 -29.13 -16.88
CA THR A 137 14.79 -28.82 -15.44
C THR A 137 14.96 -27.34 -15.10
N LYS A 138 15.84 -26.64 -15.82
CA LYS A 138 16.08 -25.20 -15.67
C LYS A 138 14.86 -24.35 -16.04
N ILE A 139 14.09 -24.74 -17.05
CA ILE A 139 12.93 -23.96 -17.52
C ILE A 139 11.75 -24.14 -16.57
N ASN A 140 11.56 -25.36 -16.04
CA ASN A 140 10.55 -25.62 -15.01
C ASN A 140 10.78 -24.74 -13.77
N PHE A 141 12.03 -24.59 -13.33
CA PHE A 141 12.37 -23.71 -12.22
C PHE A 141 11.94 -22.24 -12.45
N HIS A 142 12.13 -21.72 -13.66
CA HIS A 142 11.70 -20.36 -14.01
C HIS A 142 10.16 -20.24 -14.09
N LEU A 143 9.48 -21.27 -14.59
CA LEU A 143 8.01 -21.31 -14.62
C LEU A 143 7.40 -21.39 -13.22
N ASP A 144 8.02 -22.13 -12.30
CA ASP A 144 7.58 -22.18 -10.90
C ASP A 144 7.72 -20.80 -10.24
N HIS A 145 8.77 -20.04 -10.58
CA HIS A 145 8.93 -18.66 -10.13
C HIS A 145 7.88 -17.71 -10.72
N LEU A 146 7.48 -17.89 -11.99
CA LEU A 146 6.37 -17.15 -12.58
C LEU A 146 5.06 -17.43 -11.84
N VAL A 147 4.75 -18.71 -11.59
CA VAL A 147 3.54 -19.11 -10.85
C VAL A 147 3.57 -18.55 -9.43
N ALA A 148 4.71 -18.62 -8.74
CA ALA A 148 4.88 -18.03 -7.42
C ALA A 148 4.66 -16.51 -7.43
N ALA A 149 5.22 -15.79 -8.41
CA ALA A 149 5.02 -14.35 -8.57
C ALA A 149 3.54 -13.99 -8.74
N VAL A 150 2.82 -14.76 -9.57
CA VAL A 150 1.38 -14.58 -9.81
C VAL A 150 0.58 -14.80 -8.53
N VAL A 151 0.84 -15.90 -7.81
CA VAL A 151 0.13 -16.23 -6.56
C VAL A 151 0.39 -15.14 -5.51
N LEU A 152 1.64 -14.71 -5.35
CA LEU A 152 2.00 -13.65 -4.40
C LEU A 152 1.34 -12.32 -4.76
N ALA A 153 1.25 -11.98 -6.06
CA ALA A 153 0.55 -10.77 -6.51
C ALA A 153 -0.96 -10.84 -6.24
N PHE A 154 -1.61 -12.00 -6.41
CA PHE A 154 -3.00 -12.19 -6.02
C PHE A 154 -3.21 -12.05 -4.51
N ILE A 155 -2.31 -12.61 -3.71
CA ILE A 155 -2.35 -12.44 -2.25
C ILE A 155 -2.19 -10.95 -1.89
N ALA A 156 -1.24 -10.24 -2.51
CA ALA A 156 -1.09 -8.80 -2.32
C ALA A 156 -2.38 -8.04 -2.65
N ALA A 157 -3.03 -8.35 -3.79
CA ALA A 157 -4.30 -7.73 -4.17
C ALA A 157 -5.41 -7.98 -3.14
N LEU A 158 -5.49 -9.20 -2.57
CA LEU A 158 -6.44 -9.51 -1.51
C LEU A 158 -6.16 -8.70 -0.24
N ILE A 159 -4.89 -8.52 0.13
CA ILE A 159 -4.50 -7.71 1.28
C ILE A 159 -4.91 -6.24 1.06
N PHE A 160 -4.68 -5.67 -0.13
CA PHE A 160 -5.16 -4.33 -0.47
C PHE A 160 -6.68 -4.21 -0.34
N ILE A 161 -7.44 -5.20 -0.81
CA ILE A 161 -8.92 -5.21 -0.65
C ILE A 161 -9.31 -5.22 0.83
N ILE A 162 -8.66 -6.05 1.65
CA ILE A 162 -8.91 -6.11 3.09
C ILE A 162 -8.58 -4.77 3.75
N ASP A 163 -7.44 -4.16 3.40
CA ASP A 163 -7.04 -2.85 3.91
C ASP A 163 -8.05 -1.76 3.54
N ALA A 164 -8.54 -1.77 2.30
CA ALA A 164 -9.59 -0.86 1.84
C ALA A 164 -10.89 -1.05 2.64
N ILE A 165 -11.32 -2.29 2.89
CA ILE A 165 -12.51 -2.58 3.71
C ILE A 165 -12.33 -2.08 5.14
N VAL A 166 -11.18 -2.32 5.75
CA VAL A 166 -10.89 -1.88 7.13
C VAL A 166 -10.94 -0.35 7.23
N HIS A 167 -10.32 0.37 6.29
CA HIS A 167 -10.37 1.84 6.27
C HIS A 167 -11.78 2.36 5.97
N LEU A 168 -12.55 1.68 5.12
CA LEU A 168 -13.93 2.04 4.82
C LEU A 168 -14.82 1.89 6.06
N ILE A 169 -14.67 0.79 6.81
CA ILE A 169 -15.40 0.58 8.07
C ILE A 169 -15.07 1.68 9.07
N ARG A 170 -13.78 2.03 9.23
CA ARG A 170 -13.34 3.11 10.11
C ARG A 170 -13.95 4.45 9.72
N PHE A 171 -13.95 4.77 8.42
CA PHE A 171 -14.57 5.98 7.90
C PHE A 171 -16.07 6.06 8.26
N PHE A 172 -16.83 4.97 8.07
CA PHE A 172 -18.25 4.95 8.44
C PHE A 172 -18.47 5.06 9.96
N GLN A 173 -17.62 4.42 10.77
CA GLN A 173 -17.68 4.52 12.24
C GLN A 173 -17.42 5.95 12.72
N GLU A 174 -16.40 6.62 12.18
CA GLU A 174 -16.09 8.01 12.49
C GLU A 174 -17.23 8.96 12.09
N ARG A 175 -17.78 8.76 10.88
CA ARG A 175 -18.91 9.57 10.41
C ARG A 175 -20.15 9.38 11.29
N LYS A 176 -20.42 8.15 11.77
CA LYS A 176 -21.49 7.87 12.73
C LYS A 176 -21.25 8.57 14.08
N ARG A 177 -20.02 8.54 14.60
CA ARG A 177 -19.65 9.25 15.86
C ARG A 177 -19.83 10.77 15.73
N ARG A 178 -19.40 11.37 14.62
CA ARG A 178 -19.58 12.81 14.36
C ARG A 178 -21.07 13.21 14.32
N ARG A 179 -21.92 12.38 13.70
CA ARG A 179 -23.39 12.59 13.70
C ARG A 179 -23.98 12.52 15.10
N GLN A 180 -23.59 11.53 15.90
CA GLN A 180 -24.06 11.40 17.29
C GLN A 180 -23.60 12.56 18.18
N TYR A 181 -22.38 13.07 17.96
CA TYR A 181 -21.87 14.22 18.70
C TYR A 181 -22.66 15.50 18.37
N LYS A 182 -22.87 15.80 17.08
CA LYS A 182 -23.70 16.94 16.64
C LYS A 182 -25.13 16.87 17.18
N ALA A 183 -25.72 15.67 17.19
CA ALA A 183 -27.06 15.45 17.76
C ALA A 183 -27.11 15.69 19.29
N ARG A 184 -26.00 15.48 20.01
CA ARG A 184 -25.90 15.74 21.45
C ARG A 184 -25.57 17.20 21.79
N THR A 185 -24.82 17.90 20.94
CA THR A 185 -24.39 19.29 21.20
C THR A 185 -25.34 20.35 20.65
N GLY A 186 -26.40 19.97 19.94
CA GLY A 186 -27.44 20.89 19.47
C GLY A 186 -26.96 21.93 18.44
N GLN A 187 -25.76 21.75 17.90
CA GLN A 187 -25.23 22.58 16.80
C GLN A 187 -25.81 22.06 15.49
N TYR A 188 -26.96 22.61 15.11
CA TYR A 188 -27.51 22.54 13.75
C TYR A 188 -26.91 23.65 12.89
#